data_AF-A0A7W1M5G5-F1
#
_entry.id   AF-A0A7W1M5G5-F1
#
_cell.length_a   1.000
_cell.length_b   1.000
_cell.length_c   1.000
_cell.angle_alpha   90.00
_cell.angle_beta   90.00
_cell.angle_gamma   90.00
#
_symmetry.space_group_name_H-M   'P 1'
#
loop_
_entity.id
_entity.type
_entity.pdbx_description
1 polymer ?
#
loop_
_entity_poly.entity_id
_entity_poly.type
_entity_poly.pdbx_seq_one_letter_code
_entity_poly.pdbx_strand_id
1 'polypeptide(L)'
;MWSKDDVAAMLINPIYAISIHPDLTGTHEPIVTKQLWIEANQKLIEEVGAQEWLRRLLVTLEGNFPARPEDPTTAFGYKQDG
;
A
#
# COMPACT_ATOMS: atom_id res chain seq x y z
N MET A 1 -13.23 4.34 -11.98
CA MET A 1 -12.86 5.64 -11.34
C MET A 1 -12.36 5.32 -9.94
N TRP A 2 -11.18 5.79 -9.56
CA TRP A 2 -10.60 5.44 -8.25
C TRP A 2 -11.34 6.18 -7.14
N SER A 3 -11.70 5.46 -6.08
CA SER A 3 -12.27 6.06 -4.88
C SER A 3 -11.17 6.75 -4.06
N LYS A 4 -11.56 7.67 -3.16
CA LYS A 4 -10.60 8.27 -2.21
C LYS A 4 -9.95 7.20 -1.32
N ASP A 5 -10.67 6.13 -1.03
CA ASP A 5 -10.16 5.01 -0.23
C ASP A 5 -9.16 4.16 -1.01
N ASP A 6 -9.31 4.02 -2.34
CA ASP A 6 -8.34 3.32 -3.19
C ASP A 6 -7.00 4.09 -3.24
N VAL A 7 -7.08 5.42 -3.35
CA VAL A 7 -5.89 6.30 -3.32
C VAL A 7 -5.22 6.27 -1.94
N ALA A 8 -6.01 6.27 -0.86
CA ALA A 8 -5.49 6.17 0.50
C ALA A 8 -4.82 4.81 0.77
N ALA A 9 -5.38 3.70 0.27
CA ALA A 9 -4.80 2.37 0.41
C ALA A 9 -3.45 2.24 -0.31
N MET A 10 -3.28 2.89 -1.47
CA MET A 10 -1.97 2.96 -2.13
C MET A 10 -0.98 3.86 -1.39
N LEU A 11 -1.44 4.96 -0.81
CA LEU A 11 -0.58 5.89 -0.07
C LEU A 11 -0.02 5.29 1.23
N ILE A 12 -0.80 4.43 1.89
CA ILE A 12 -0.42 3.78 3.16
C ILE A 12 0.51 2.56 2.94
N ASN A 13 0.53 1.95 1.75
CA ASN A 13 1.33 0.74 1.54
C ASN A 13 2.85 1.05 1.58
N PRO A 14 3.63 0.45 2.51
CA PRO A 14 5.06 0.73 2.63
C PRO A 14 5.89 0.17 1.47
N ILE A 15 5.37 -0.78 0.67
CA ILE A 15 6.09 -1.39 -0.47
C ILE A 15 6.55 -0.34 -1.50
N TYR A 16 5.87 0.81 -1.56
CA TYR A 16 6.25 1.89 -2.47
C TYR A 16 7.43 2.71 -1.96
N ALA A 17 7.78 2.64 -0.67
CA ALA A 17 8.76 3.52 -0.03
C ALA A 17 10.02 2.79 0.47
N ILE A 18 9.93 1.48 0.73
CA ILE A 18 11.04 0.66 1.22
C ILE A 18 11.08 -0.67 0.49
N SER A 19 12.30 -1.21 0.31
CA SER A 19 12.47 -2.61 -0.02
C SER A 19 12.23 -3.41 1.26
N ILE A 20 11.10 -4.10 1.33
CA ILE A 20 10.78 -4.97 2.46
C ILE A 20 11.71 -6.20 2.42
N HIS A 21 12.10 -6.69 3.60
CA HIS A 21 12.99 -7.84 3.71
C HIS A 21 12.44 -9.04 2.92
N PRO A 22 13.29 -9.78 2.17
CA PRO A 22 12.83 -10.89 1.33
C PRO A 22 12.05 -12.01 2.06
N ASP A 23 12.30 -12.21 3.35
CA ASP A 23 11.55 -13.18 4.16
C ASP A 23 10.07 -12.81 4.36
N LEU A 24 9.71 -11.54 4.12
CA LEU A 24 8.36 -11.02 4.29
C LEU A 24 7.63 -10.81 2.96
N THR A 25 8.37 -10.59 1.86
CA THR A 25 7.79 -10.30 0.53
C THR A 25 8.71 -10.75 -0.60
N GLY A 26 8.18 -10.96 -1.81
CA GLY A 26 9.01 -11.06 -3.02
C GLY A 26 9.76 -9.76 -3.34
N THR A 27 10.75 -9.85 -4.25
CA THR A 27 11.55 -8.70 -4.69
C THR A 27 10.67 -7.64 -5.35
N HIS A 28 10.86 -6.38 -4.94
CA HIS A 28 10.19 -5.21 -5.50
C HIS A 28 11.09 -3.99 -5.37
N GLU A 29 10.83 -2.99 -6.21
CA GLU A 29 11.54 -1.71 -6.19
C GLU A 29 10.64 -0.60 -5.65
N PRO A 30 11.10 0.19 -4.65
CA PRO A 30 10.40 1.38 -4.21
C PRO A 30 10.26 2.39 -5.36
N ILE A 31 9.11 3.05 -5.42
CA ILE A 31 8.81 4.07 -6.44
C ILE A 31 8.67 5.48 -5.85
N VAL A 32 8.65 5.61 -4.52
CA VAL A 32 8.70 6.88 -3.79
C VAL A 32 9.81 6.87 -2.74
N THR A 33 10.25 8.05 -2.31
CA THR A 33 11.23 8.15 -1.23
C THR A 33 10.59 7.88 0.13
N LYS A 34 11.37 7.37 1.08
CA LYS A 34 10.96 7.21 2.49
C LYS A 34 10.39 8.50 3.07
N GLN A 35 11.06 9.62 2.80
CA GLN A 35 10.66 10.94 3.33
C GLN A 35 9.31 11.39 2.78
N LEU A 36 9.09 11.26 1.46
CA LEU A 36 7.81 11.61 0.85
C LEU A 36 6.67 10.77 1.41
N TRP A 37 6.91 9.47 1.62
CA TRP A 37 5.93 8.58 2.23
C TRP A 37 5.61 8.98 3.67
N ILE A 38 6.62 9.35 4.48
CA ILE A 38 6.42 9.83 5.85
C ILE A 38 5.57 11.10 5.87
N GLU A 39 5.92 12.11 5.07
CA GLU A 39 5.18 13.39 5.02
C GLU A 39 3.73 13.22 4.57
N ALA A 40 3.49 12.33 3.60
CA ALA A 40 2.15 12.01 3.14
C ALA A 40 1.32 11.31 4.23
N ASN A 41 1.91 10.35 4.94
CA ASN A 41 1.21 9.63 6.01
C ASN A 41 1.02 10.49 7.26
N GLN A 42 1.91 11.44 7.56
CA GLN A 42 1.69 12.43 8.62
C GLN A 42 0.42 13.25 8.36
N LYS A 43 0.24 13.79 7.16
CA LYS A 43 -0.97 14.53 6.78
C LYS A 43 -2.22 13.64 6.88
N LEU A 44 -2.13 12.40 6.41
CA LEU A 44 -3.26 11.47 6.51
C LEU A 44 -3.62 11.13 7.96
N ILE A 45 -2.63 10.97 8.83
CA ILE A 45 -2.83 10.75 10.27
C ILE A 45 -3.51 11.97 10.92
N GLU A 46 -3.15 13.19 10.53
CA GLU A 46 -3.81 14.41 10.99
C GLU A 46 -5.29 14.47 10.56
N GLU A 47 -5.61 13.95 9.37
CA GLU A 47 -6.97 13.95 8.82
C GLU A 47 -7.87 12.86 9.43
N VAL A 48 -7.39 11.62 9.54
CA VAL A 48 -8.20 10.45 9.93
C VAL A 48 -7.98 9.99 11.37
N GLY A 49 -6.91 10.45 12.01
CA GLY A 49 -6.45 9.99 13.31
C GLY A 49 -5.59 8.74 13.25
N ALA A 50 -4.68 8.62 14.22
CA ALA A 50 -3.69 7.54 14.26
C ALA A 50 -4.31 6.13 14.33
N GLN A 51 -5.40 5.95 15.10
CA GLN A 51 -6.06 4.65 15.23
C GLN A 51 -6.65 4.16 13.91
N GLU A 52 -7.34 5.03 13.18
CA GLU A 52 -7.92 4.70 11.88
C GLU A 52 -6.83 4.47 10.83
N TRP A 53 -5.75 5.25 10.87
CA TRP A 53 -4.58 5.05 10.01
C TRP A 53 -3.95 3.66 10.22
N LEU A 54 -3.75 3.24 11.48
CA LEU A 54 -3.23 1.91 11.81
C LEU A 54 -4.17 0.79 11.34
N ARG A 55 -5.48 0.96 11.50
CA ARG A 55 -6.48 0.01 10.99
C ARG A 55 -6.37 -0.14 9.47
N ARG A 56 -6.23 0.97 8.74
CA ARG A 56 -6.04 0.96 7.28
C ARG A 56 -4.73 0.31 6.87
N LEU A 57 -3.63 0.57 7.59
CA LEU A 57 -2.34 -0.08 7.34
C LEU A 57 -2.45 -1.61 7.44
N LEU A 58 -3.09 -2.13 8.49
CA LEU A 58 -3.27 -3.58 8.65
C LEU A 58 -4.07 -4.18 7.49
N VAL A 59 -5.19 -3.56 7.11
CA VAL A 59 -6.00 -3.98 5.95
C VAL A 59 -5.17 -4.00 4.66
N THR A 60 -4.32 -3.00 4.44
CA THR A 60 -3.40 -2.93 3.30
C THR A 60 -2.37 -4.06 3.32
N LEU A 61 -1.78 -4.37 4.48
CA LEU A 61 -0.77 -5.44 4.63
C LEU A 61 -1.39 -6.84 4.51
N GLU A 62 -2.67 -6.99 4.83
CA GLU A 62 -3.45 -8.22 4.64
C GLU A 62 -3.85 -8.46 3.16
N GLY A 63 -3.57 -7.50 2.27
CA GLY A 63 -3.93 -7.58 0.85
C GLY A 63 -5.42 -7.35 0.58
N ASN A 64 -6.17 -6.87 1.58
CA ASN A 64 -7.59 -6.58 1.46
C ASN A 64 -7.81 -5.16 0.92
N PHE A 65 -7.43 -4.96 -0.34
CA PHE A 65 -7.65 -3.71 -1.04
C PHE A 65 -9.14 -3.55 -1.36
N PRO A 66 -9.72 -2.34 -1.21
CA PRO A 66 -11.04 -2.08 -1.78
C PRO A 66 -11.02 -2.48 -3.27
N ALA A 67 -11.94 -3.36 -3.64
CA ALA A 67 -11.89 -4.16 -4.85
C ALA A 67 -11.59 -3.32 -6.10
N ARG A 68 -10.50 -3.65 -6.81
CA ARG A 68 -10.31 -3.23 -8.20
C ARG A 68 -11.42 -3.89 -9.02
N PRO A 69 -12.34 -3.14 -9.68
CA PRO A 69 -13.48 -3.76 -10.35
C PRO A 69 -13.11 -4.54 -11.63
N GLU A 70 -11.84 -4.54 -12.06
CA GLU A 70 -11.54 -4.78 -13.48
C GLU A 70 -10.66 -6.01 -13.78
N ASP A 71 -10.01 -6.69 -12.82
CA ASP A 71 -9.19 -7.87 -13.15
C ASP A 71 -8.71 -8.69 -11.92
N PRO A 72 -9.14 -9.95 -11.74
CA PRO A 72 -8.67 -10.84 -10.67
C PRO A 72 -7.26 -11.42 -10.89
N THR A 73 -6.62 -11.17 -12.05
CA THR A 73 -5.30 -11.75 -12.41
C THR A 73 -4.13 -10.77 -12.35
N THR A 74 -4.37 -9.48 -12.16
CA THR A 74 -3.32 -8.44 -12.10
C THR A 74 -3.14 -7.82 -10.71
N ALA A 75 -3.53 -8.52 -9.65
CA ALA A 75 -3.10 -8.19 -8.29
C ALA A 75 -1.59 -8.44 -8.17
N PHE A 76 -0.82 -7.44 -8.62
CA PHE A 76 0.62 -7.25 -8.43
C PHE A 76 1.50 -8.33 -9.05
N GLY A 77 1.92 -8.10 -10.30
CA GLY A 77 3.31 -8.21 -10.81
C GLY A 77 4.24 -9.39 -10.47
N TYR A 78 3.83 -10.39 -9.70
CA TYR A 78 4.59 -11.60 -9.48
C TYR A 78 4.49 -12.41 -10.77
N LYS A 79 5.63 -12.59 -11.46
CA LYS A 79 5.76 -13.74 -12.34
C LYS A 79 5.60 -14.96 -11.45
N GLN A 80 4.49 -15.67 -11.62
CA GLN A 80 4.47 -17.07 -11.23
C GLN A 80 5.37 -17.77 -12.22
N ASP A 81 6.61 -18.02 -11.81
CA ASP A 81 7.45 -18.98 -12.51
C ASP A 81 6.76 -20.35 -12.34
N GLY A 82 6.41 -20.95 -13.48
CA GLY A 82 5.79 -22.28 -13.57
C GLY A 82 6.80 -23.40 -13.51
#